data_AF-A0A2N0S610-F1
#
_entry.id   AF-A0A2N0S610-F1
#
_cell.length_a   1.000
_cell.length_b   1.000
_cell.length_c   1.000
_cell.angle_alpha   90.00
_cell.angle_beta   90.00
_cell.angle_gamma   90.00
#
_symmetry.space_group_name_H-M   'P 1'
#
loop_
_entity.id
_entity.type
_entity.pdbx_description
1 polymer ?
#
loop_
_entity_poly.entity_id
_entity_poly.type
_entity_poly.pdbx_seq_one_letter_code
_entity_poly.pdbx_strand_id
1 'polypeptide(L)'
;HNLLKLNPPRSPPVTPTDNFTLRITFDNIDGVGHALVNGSPFKPEVNDPTANKLMYGGDETPSMLDPDQNAFVYDTQNGSVEINLINDNMATHPFHLHGHNFYIMGHGPGKVPDPSMFNLVDPAVRDTITVAGYSWAVIRYNIDNPG
;
A
#
# COMPACT_ATOMS: atom_id res chain seq x y z
N HIS A 1 0.99 16.03 -40.22
CA HIS A 1 1.44 15.25 -39.05
C HIS A 1 0.72 15.78 -37.81
N ASN A 2 -0.42 15.18 -37.45
CA ASN A 2 -1.06 15.46 -36.16
C ASN A 2 -0.30 14.67 -35.10
N LEU A 3 0.69 15.32 -34.48
CA LEU A 3 1.28 14.82 -33.24
C LEU A 3 0.15 14.71 -32.22
N LEU A 4 0.00 13.53 -31.63
CA LEU A 4 -0.89 13.28 -30.49
C LEU A 4 -0.68 14.43 -29.50
N LYS A 5 -1.73 15.19 -29.18
CA LYS A 5 -1.67 16.14 -28.07
C LYS A 5 -1.30 15.32 -26.83
N LEU A 6 -0.07 15.52 -26.33
CA LEU A 6 0.33 14.97 -25.05
C LEU A 6 -0.64 15.52 -24.00
N ASN A 7 -1.30 14.62 -23.28
CA ASN A 7 -2.08 15.02 -22.12
C ASN A 7 -1.16 15.77 -21.15
N PRO A 8 -1.69 16.78 -20.43
CA PRO A 8 -0.91 17.46 -19.41
C PRO A 8 -0.37 16.44 -18.39
N PRO A 9 0.87 16.64 -17.88
CA PRO A 9 1.47 15.84 -16.82
C PRO A 9 0.49 15.59 -15.67
N ARG A 10 0.30 14.33 -15.26
CA ARG A 10 -0.54 14.02 -14.09
C ARG A 10 0.31 14.07 -12.84
N SER A 11 0.19 15.14 -12.06
CA SER A 11 0.90 15.22 -10.79
C SER A 11 0.23 14.32 -9.74
N PRO A 12 1.01 13.58 -8.94
CA PRO A 12 0.46 12.88 -7.78
C PRO A 12 0.02 13.91 -6.72
N PRO A 13 -0.78 13.50 -5.73
CA PRO A 13 -1.03 14.32 -4.55
C PRO A 13 0.28 14.77 -3.90
N VAL A 14 0.42 16.08 -3.68
CA VAL A 14 1.68 16.70 -3.20
C VAL A 14 1.97 16.29 -1.76
N THR A 15 0.95 16.33 -0.91
CA THR A 15 1.02 15.96 0.51
C THR A 15 0.00 14.86 0.78
N PRO A 16 0.44 13.66 1.19
CA PRO A 16 -0.49 12.63 1.62
C PRO A 16 -1.19 13.05 2.91
N THR A 17 -2.49 12.76 3.00
CA THR A 17 -3.26 12.95 4.23
C THR A 17 -3.00 11.81 5.21
N ASP A 18 -2.72 10.63 4.69
CA ASP A 18 -2.52 9.42 5.45
C ASP A 18 -1.24 8.72 5.00
N ASN A 19 -0.46 8.20 5.94
CA ASN A 19 0.82 7.54 5.67
C ASN A 19 0.90 6.20 6.39
N PHE A 20 1.17 5.13 5.63
CA PHE A 20 1.40 3.80 6.18
C PHE A 20 2.77 3.29 5.77
N THR A 21 3.48 2.70 6.72
CA THR A 21 4.70 1.94 6.43
C THR A 21 4.42 0.46 6.62
N LEU A 22 4.57 -0.32 5.56
CA LEU A 22 4.40 -1.76 5.55
C LEU A 22 5.78 -2.40 5.42
N ARG A 23 6.30 -2.91 6.53
CA ARG A 23 7.54 -3.69 6.55
C ARG A 23 7.22 -5.15 6.31
N ILE A 24 7.81 -5.70 5.26
CA ILE A 24 7.60 -7.06 4.81
C ILE A 24 8.76 -7.92 5.29
N THR A 25 8.45 -8.87 6.15
CA THR A 25 9.40 -9.88 6.67
C THR A 25 8.82 -11.28 6.48
N PHE A 26 9.65 -12.30 6.72
CA PHE A 26 9.22 -13.69 6.69
C PHE A 26 9.77 -14.36 7.95
N ASP A 27 8.93 -15.12 8.63
CA ASP A 27 9.32 -15.84 9.85
C ASP A 27 8.59 -17.18 9.97
N ASN A 28 9.06 -18.06 10.84
CA ASN A 28 8.38 -19.30 11.18
C ASN A 28 7.47 -19.08 12.40
N ILE A 29 6.17 -19.26 12.19
CA ILE A 29 5.15 -19.18 13.24
C ILE A 29 4.46 -20.55 13.27
N ASP A 30 4.42 -21.17 14.46
CA ASP A 30 3.81 -22.49 14.68
C ASP A 30 4.30 -23.59 13.73
N GLY A 31 5.58 -23.55 13.37
CA GLY A 31 6.21 -24.54 12.48
C GLY A 31 6.03 -24.24 10.99
N VAL A 32 5.31 -23.18 10.62
CA VAL A 32 5.00 -22.81 9.23
C VAL A 32 5.63 -21.46 8.89
N GLY A 33 6.23 -21.36 7.70
CA GLY A 33 6.77 -20.10 7.19
C GLY A 33 5.64 -19.14 6.79
N HIS A 34 5.64 -17.94 7.34
CA HIS A 34 4.65 -16.89 7.09
C HIS A 34 5.31 -15.64 6.53
N ALA A 35 4.62 -14.97 5.61
CA ALA A 35 4.91 -13.57 5.28
C ALA A 35 4.23 -12.69 6.32
N LEU A 36 4.93 -11.66 6.78
CA LEU A 36 4.47 -10.76 7.82
C LEU A 36 4.43 -9.33 7.28
N VAL A 37 3.36 -8.61 7.63
CA VAL A 37 3.28 -7.16 7.46
C VAL A 37 3.40 -6.54 8.85
N ASN A 38 4.43 -5.73 9.06
CA ASN A 38 4.71 -5.12 10.36
C ASN A 38 4.80 -6.13 11.53
N GLY A 39 5.29 -7.34 11.24
CA GLY A 39 5.46 -8.42 12.22
C GLY A 39 4.22 -9.28 12.46
N SER A 40 3.10 -8.99 11.80
CA SER A 40 1.85 -9.75 11.92
C SER A 40 1.56 -10.58 10.65
N PRO A 41 1.32 -11.90 10.75
CA PRO A 41 0.84 -12.68 9.62
C PRO A 41 -0.59 -12.26 9.29
N PHE A 42 -0.97 -12.26 8.01
CA PHE A 42 -2.37 -12.08 7.65
C PHE A 42 -3.16 -13.37 7.92
N LYS A 43 -4.19 -13.28 8.74
CA LYS A 43 -5.14 -14.36 9.01
C LYS A 43 -6.55 -13.90 8.63
N PRO A 44 -7.11 -14.43 7.53
CA PRO A 44 -8.45 -14.03 7.11
C PRO A 44 -9.53 -14.65 8.00
N GLU A 45 -10.55 -13.86 8.33
CA GLU A 45 -11.79 -14.38 8.93
C GLU A 45 -12.73 -14.84 7.81
N VAL A 46 -12.67 -16.13 7.50
CA VAL A 46 -13.35 -16.71 6.33
C VAL A 46 -14.88 -16.71 6.47
N ASN A 47 -15.37 -16.84 7.69
CA ASN A 47 -16.82 -16.92 7.96
C ASN A 47 -17.45 -15.55 8.18
N ASP A 48 -16.65 -14.54 8.46
CA ASP A 48 -17.10 -13.17 8.69
C ASP A 48 -16.09 -12.17 8.10
N PRO A 49 -16.08 -12.03 6.75
CA PRO A 49 -15.12 -11.17 6.07
C PRO A 49 -15.31 -9.71 6.47
N THR A 50 -14.25 -8.90 6.33
CA THR A 50 -14.23 -7.48 6.73
C THR A 50 -15.44 -6.70 6.22
N ALA A 51 -15.86 -6.91 4.96
CA ALA A 51 -17.05 -6.25 4.41
C ALA A 51 -18.33 -6.57 5.20
N ASN A 52 -18.53 -7.82 5.64
CA ASN A 52 -19.69 -8.19 6.45
C ASN A 52 -19.62 -7.57 7.85
N LYS A 53 -18.44 -7.60 8.48
CA LYS A 53 -18.20 -6.97 9.79
C LYS A 53 -18.55 -5.48 9.78
N LEU A 54 -18.06 -4.74 8.78
CA LEU A 54 -18.31 -3.31 8.62
C LEU A 54 -19.78 -2.99 8.27
N MET A 55 -20.45 -3.83 7.46
CA MET A 55 -21.83 -3.57 7.03
C MET A 55 -22.89 -3.98 8.06
N TYR A 56 -22.66 -5.05 8.82
CA TYR A 56 -23.69 -5.70 9.63
C TYR A 56 -23.25 -6.04 11.07
N GLY A 57 -21.96 -6.09 11.35
CA GLY A 57 -21.40 -6.55 12.62
C GLY A 57 -21.32 -5.48 13.72
N GLY A 58 -21.47 -4.19 13.38
CA GLY A 58 -21.29 -3.08 14.32
C GLY A 58 -19.82 -2.77 14.64
N ASP A 59 -18.88 -3.41 13.95
CA ASP A 59 -17.46 -3.08 13.98
C ASP A 59 -17.23 -1.83 13.12
N GLU A 60 -17.49 -0.65 13.67
CA GLU A 60 -17.44 0.61 12.91
C GLU A 60 -16.02 1.18 12.78
N THR A 61 -15.01 0.56 13.41
CA THR A 61 -13.63 1.09 13.43
C THR A 61 -12.57 -0.01 13.32
N PRO A 62 -11.40 0.27 12.71
CA PRO A 62 -10.31 -0.71 12.57
C PRO A 62 -9.80 -1.27 13.90
N SER A 63 -9.96 -0.55 15.01
CA SER A 63 -9.58 -1.01 16.35
C SER A 63 -10.41 -2.18 16.87
N MET A 64 -11.52 -2.49 16.19
CA MET A 64 -12.38 -3.64 16.49
C MET A 64 -12.01 -4.88 15.67
N LEU A 65 -11.16 -4.73 14.65
CA LEU A 65 -10.62 -5.84 13.87
C LEU A 65 -9.39 -6.43 14.58
N ASP A 66 -9.24 -7.74 14.51
CA ASP A 66 -8.10 -8.40 15.14
C ASP A 66 -6.78 -7.96 14.48
N PRO A 67 -5.67 -7.85 15.23
CA PRO A 67 -4.39 -7.37 14.69
C PRO A 67 -3.84 -8.19 13.52
N ASP A 68 -4.18 -9.47 13.42
CA ASP A 68 -3.79 -10.38 12.33
C ASP A 68 -4.69 -10.24 11.08
N GLN A 69 -5.75 -9.43 11.15
CA GLN A 69 -6.48 -8.99 9.95
C GLN A 69 -5.73 -7.89 9.17
N ASN A 70 -4.65 -7.32 9.75
CA ASN A 70 -3.79 -6.30 9.13
C ASN A 70 -4.58 -5.13 8.51
N ALA A 71 -5.63 -4.67 9.20
CA ALA A 71 -6.49 -3.60 8.72
C ALA A 71 -5.90 -2.22 8.99
N PHE A 72 -5.95 -1.36 7.97
CA PHE A 72 -5.61 0.07 8.05
C PHE A 72 -6.80 0.86 7.54
N VAL A 73 -7.22 1.90 8.25
CA VAL A 73 -8.38 2.71 7.88
C VAL A 73 -7.99 4.17 7.77
N TYR A 74 -8.60 4.81 6.79
CA TYR A 74 -8.45 6.21 6.42
C TYR A 74 -9.77 6.65 5.78
N ASP A 75 -10.23 7.85 6.08
CA ASP A 75 -11.51 8.38 5.60
C ASP A 75 -11.41 9.87 5.20
N THR A 76 -10.19 10.40 5.07
CA THR A 76 -9.96 11.80 4.73
C THR A 76 -10.58 12.14 3.37
N GLN A 77 -11.67 12.90 3.38
CA GLN A 77 -12.40 13.28 2.17
C GLN A 77 -11.51 14.08 1.21
N ASN A 78 -11.48 13.67 -0.07
CA ASN A 78 -10.56 14.21 -1.08
C ASN A 78 -9.07 14.13 -0.69
N GLY A 79 -8.74 13.23 0.24
CA GLY A 79 -7.39 13.00 0.71
C GLY A 79 -6.61 12.06 -0.20
N SER A 80 -5.43 11.69 0.27
CA SER A 80 -4.55 10.75 -0.44
C SER A 80 -3.71 9.95 0.55
N VAL A 81 -3.45 8.71 0.20
CA VAL A 81 -2.66 7.79 1.01
C VAL A 81 -1.28 7.63 0.39
N GLU A 82 -0.24 7.65 1.22
CA GLU A 82 1.10 7.19 0.87
C GLU A 82 1.39 5.86 1.58
N ILE A 83 1.86 4.87 0.83
CA ILE A 83 2.31 3.59 1.37
C ILE A 83 3.80 3.43 1.10
N ASN A 84 4.57 3.29 2.18
CA ASN A 84 5.98 2.91 2.15
C ASN A 84 6.09 1.38 2.27
N LEU A 85 6.39 0.71 1.16
CA LEU A 85 6.65 -0.73 1.12
C LEU A 85 8.14 -0.97 1.38
N ILE A 86 8.46 -1.61 2.50
CA ILE A 86 9.84 -1.93 2.89
C ILE A 86 10.03 -3.44 2.82
N ASN A 87 10.80 -3.92 1.84
CA ASN A 87 11.11 -5.33 1.72
C ASN A 87 12.37 -5.67 2.52
N ASP A 88 12.18 -6.25 3.71
CA ASP A 88 13.26 -6.71 4.58
C ASP A 88 13.53 -8.22 4.39
N ASN A 89 13.43 -8.66 3.14
CA ASN A 89 13.73 -10.01 2.70
C ASN A 89 14.63 -9.94 1.45
N MET A 90 15.40 -11.00 1.20
CA MET A 90 16.31 -11.04 0.05
C MET A 90 15.61 -11.28 -1.29
N ALA A 91 14.42 -11.89 -1.28
CA ALA A 91 13.65 -12.17 -2.48
C ALA A 91 12.91 -10.92 -2.95
N THR A 92 12.60 -10.90 -4.24
CA THR A 92 11.84 -9.83 -4.88
C THR A 92 10.35 -10.14 -4.84
N HIS A 93 9.52 -9.16 -4.49
CA HIS A 93 8.09 -9.36 -4.29
C HIS A 93 7.26 -8.36 -5.10
N PRO A 94 6.29 -8.81 -5.92
CA PRO A 94 5.27 -7.93 -6.50
C PRO A 94 4.14 -7.68 -5.50
N PHE A 95 3.78 -6.41 -5.33
CA PHE A 95 2.63 -5.98 -4.54
C PHE A 95 1.58 -5.37 -5.47
N HIS A 96 0.35 -5.82 -5.29
CA HIS A 96 -0.83 -5.34 -6.02
C HIS A 96 -1.78 -4.63 -5.05
N LEU A 97 -2.37 -3.51 -5.48
CA LEU A 97 -3.37 -2.77 -4.71
C LEU A 97 -4.73 -2.89 -5.40
N HIS A 98 -5.70 -3.47 -4.68
CA HIS A 98 -7.07 -3.52 -5.15
C HIS A 98 -7.72 -2.13 -5.09
N GLY A 99 -8.70 -1.88 -5.96
CA GLY A 99 -9.53 -0.66 -5.91
C GLY A 99 -8.89 0.62 -6.45
N HIS A 100 -7.56 0.65 -6.65
CA HIS A 100 -6.85 1.86 -7.07
C HIS A 100 -5.76 1.58 -8.11
N ASN A 101 -5.57 2.54 -9.01
CA ASN A 101 -4.27 2.75 -9.62
C ASN A 101 -3.49 3.74 -8.75
N PHE A 102 -2.22 3.48 -8.50
CA PHE A 102 -1.36 4.34 -7.71
C PHE A 102 -0.24 4.96 -8.54
N TYR A 103 0.21 6.12 -8.09
CA TYR A 103 1.43 6.79 -8.54
C TYR A 103 2.64 6.13 -7.88
N ILE A 104 3.64 5.75 -8.68
CA ILE A 104 4.93 5.29 -8.18
C ILE A 104 5.77 6.53 -7.87
N MET A 105 5.91 6.83 -6.58
CA MET A 105 6.69 7.98 -6.14
C MET A 105 8.17 7.70 -6.32
N GLY A 106 8.65 6.54 -5.89
CA GLY A 106 10.04 6.16 -6.06
C GLY A 106 10.31 4.77 -5.53
N HIS A 107 11.52 4.28 -5.77
CA HIS A 107 12.04 3.04 -5.21
C HIS A 107 13.55 3.14 -5.07
N GLY A 108 14.13 2.36 -4.16
CA GLY A 108 15.57 2.43 -3.91
C GLY A 108 16.05 1.34 -2.95
N PRO A 109 17.37 1.16 -2.82
CA PRO A 109 17.94 0.18 -1.89
C PRO A 109 17.74 0.63 -0.43
N GLY A 110 17.86 -0.32 0.49
CA GLY A 110 17.80 -0.08 1.93
C GLY A 110 16.39 -0.12 2.50
N LYS A 111 16.25 0.37 3.73
CA LYS A 111 15.01 0.24 4.53
C LYS A 111 14.31 1.57 4.82
N VAL A 112 14.85 2.66 4.32
CA VAL A 112 14.37 4.01 4.57
C VAL A 112 14.16 4.68 3.21
N PRO A 113 12.91 5.01 2.85
CA PRO A 113 12.64 5.78 1.65
C PRO A 113 13.35 7.12 1.68
N ASP A 114 13.89 7.53 0.53
CA ASP A 114 14.49 8.84 0.34
C ASP A 114 13.52 9.73 -0.47
N PRO A 115 12.85 10.71 0.15
CA PRO A 115 11.93 11.61 -0.55
C PRO A 115 12.57 12.41 -1.67
N SER A 116 13.90 12.60 -1.66
CA SER A 116 14.61 13.29 -2.75
C SER A 116 14.59 12.49 -4.06
N MET A 117 14.34 11.18 -3.99
CA MET A 117 14.18 10.29 -5.15
C MET A 117 12.75 10.27 -5.70
N PHE A 118 11.80 11.01 -5.10
CA PHE A 118 10.41 10.93 -5.51
C PHE A 118 10.17 11.69 -6.82
N ASN A 119 9.48 11.04 -7.76
CA ASN A 119 8.95 11.68 -8.96
C ASN A 119 7.60 12.34 -8.65
N LEU A 120 7.58 13.67 -8.58
CA LEU A 120 6.39 14.48 -8.35
C LEU A 120 5.78 15.04 -9.65
N VAL A 121 6.31 14.66 -10.82
CA VAL A 121 5.88 15.16 -12.13
C VAL A 121 5.62 13.99 -13.09
N ASP A 122 4.34 13.70 -13.32
CA ASP A 122 3.88 12.59 -14.17
C ASP A 122 4.53 11.23 -13.86
N PRO A 123 4.50 10.77 -12.60
CA PRO A 123 4.98 9.44 -12.28
C PRO A 123 4.15 8.35 -12.98
N ALA A 124 4.79 7.19 -13.13
CA ALA A 124 4.12 6.00 -13.63
C ALA A 124 2.91 5.67 -12.75
N VAL A 125 1.79 5.32 -13.39
CA VAL A 125 0.55 4.95 -12.70
C VAL A 125 0.14 3.55 -13.11
N ARG A 126 -0.08 2.70 -12.11
CA ARG A 126 -0.44 1.28 -12.27
C ARG A 126 -0.99 0.71 -10.97
N ASP A 127 -1.42 -0.54 -10.98
CA ASP A 127 -1.97 -1.26 -9.82
C ASP A 127 -0.99 -2.23 -9.15
N THR A 128 0.20 -2.44 -9.73
CA THR A 128 1.18 -3.44 -9.26
C THR A 128 2.60 -2.89 -9.31
N ILE A 129 3.40 -3.09 -8.26
CA ILE A 129 4.81 -2.70 -8.21
C ILE A 129 5.66 -3.83 -7.65
N THR A 130 6.84 -4.03 -8.23
CA THR A 130 7.82 -5.00 -7.74
C THR A 130 8.84 -4.31 -6.84
N VAL A 131 9.04 -4.83 -5.64
CA VAL A 131 10.04 -4.36 -4.68
C VAL A 131 11.15 -5.39 -4.59
N ALA A 132 12.36 -5.00 -4.99
CA ALA A 132 13.53 -5.87 -4.94
C ALA A 132 13.89 -6.25 -3.50
N GLY A 133 14.72 -7.28 -3.34
CA GLY A 133 15.21 -7.66 -2.02
C GLY A 133 15.98 -6.53 -1.34
N TYR A 134 15.80 -6.36 -0.03
CA TYR A 134 16.44 -5.32 0.78
C TYR A 134 16.29 -3.90 0.19
N SER A 135 15.11 -3.59 -0.31
CA SER A 135 14.79 -2.34 -0.98
C SER A 135 13.43 -1.80 -0.52
N TRP A 136 13.11 -0.59 -0.95
CA TRP A 136 11.84 0.07 -0.69
C TRP A 136 11.19 0.55 -1.97
N ALA A 137 9.87 0.70 -1.92
CA ALA A 137 9.10 1.46 -2.88
C ALA A 137 8.06 2.33 -2.16
N VAL A 138 7.75 3.49 -2.72
CA VAL A 138 6.71 4.39 -2.20
C VAL A 138 5.66 4.60 -3.28
N ILE A 139 4.41 4.39 -2.92
CA ILE A 139 3.25 4.61 -3.78
C ILE A 139 2.30 5.63 -3.15
N ARG A 140 1.60 6.40 -3.99
CA ARG A 140 0.50 7.29 -3.56
C ARG A 140 -0.76 7.05 -4.36
N TYR A 141 -1.92 7.21 -3.75
CA TYR A 141 -3.21 7.16 -4.44
C TYR A 141 -4.22 8.08 -3.77
N ASN A 142 -5.29 8.43 -4.50
CA ASN A 142 -6.37 9.28 -4.00
C ASN A 142 -7.39 8.45 -3.22
N ILE A 143 -8.01 9.06 -2.20
CA ILE A 143 -9.14 8.48 -1.49
C ILE A 143 -10.41 8.80 -2.29
N ASP A 144 -10.68 8.00 -3.32
CA ASP A 144 -11.79 8.20 -4.26
C ASP A 144 -12.66 6.94 -4.48
N ASN A 145 -12.38 5.85 -3.77
CA ASN A 145 -13.09 4.58 -3.88
C ASN A 145 -13.25 3.90 -2.51
N PRO A 146 -14.37 4.12 -1.80
CA PRO A 146 -14.62 3.47 -0.51
C PRO A 146 -14.78 1.95 -0.66
N GLY A 147 -14.08 1.17 0.19
CA GLY A 147 -14.17 -0.29 0.23
C GLY A 147 -13.10 -0.94 1.09
#